data_AF-A0A078AH75-F1
#
_entry.id   AF-A0A078AH75-F1
#
_cell.length_a   1.000
_cell.length_b   1.000
_cell.length_c   1.000
_cell.angle_alpha   90.00
_cell.angle_beta   90.00
_cell.angle_gamma   90.00
#
_symmetry.space_group_name_H-M   'P 1'
#
loop_
_entity.id
_entity.type
_entity.pdbx_description
1 polymer ?
#
loop_
_entity_poly.entity_id
_entity_poly.type
_entity_poly.pdbx_seq_one_letter_code
_entity_poly.pdbx_strand_id
1 'polypeptide(L)'
;MKRTKRVKKQKRASKLIYSSALFQVLKFIDLEHVSQYQIVCHRFYDKIIPQYFNKMPVKRITKFYRFVYSKKAVQTFDLNTLDWSNRIIENSGWNNLVDNCQVIQIESGRIFLIGGHFSPNTYSQKVSEYIPKLNTIEERGKLNLSRTNFALCSMLGLLIFAVGGQTYQDEKIIMNNQTEKYYIQDDEWDVMIPTLNTPKAGLALCKFQNQFLYAFGGDNGKSKNNIVADIEKLDLEFEDDAEYIKWEQLFIKKKELRPFAFGLATLIDDDRILILGGRQNIMASNRAYIYNVNDGHLSEFTTQMNQADYFMRNGPQVATLYCQTFFLGTNFIHCWSQEKRKWIVASEAYQNLTYTNVLPQTTQQQPNNVHQSPTTSINFYPQQDVVEELQDQY
;
A
#
# COMPACT_ATOMS: atom_id res chain seq x y z
N MET A 1 24.66 -22.45 -44.24
CA MET A 1 23.64 -22.51 -43.16
C MET A 1 24.23 -22.54 -41.73
N LYS A 2 25.27 -21.73 -41.40
CA LYS A 2 25.91 -21.72 -40.05
C LYS A 2 26.30 -20.33 -39.49
N ARG A 3 25.84 -19.22 -40.08
CA ARG A 3 26.25 -17.85 -39.66
C ARG A 3 25.21 -17.04 -38.87
N THR A 4 23.98 -17.51 -38.72
CA THR A 4 22.87 -16.76 -38.08
C THR A 4 22.68 -17.02 -36.57
N LYS A 5 23.35 -18.01 -35.98
CA LYS A 5 23.25 -18.28 -34.52
C LYS A 5 24.18 -17.42 -33.65
N ARG A 6 25.26 -16.85 -34.19
CA ARG A 6 26.23 -16.07 -33.40
C ARG A 6 25.77 -14.64 -33.09
N VAL A 7 25.01 -14.02 -34.00
CA VAL A 7 24.47 -12.65 -33.83
C VAL A 7 23.33 -12.59 -32.80
N LYS A 8 22.56 -13.67 -32.62
CA LYS A 8 21.52 -13.76 -31.57
C LYS A 8 22.09 -13.93 -30.14
N LYS A 9 23.32 -14.43 -30.00
CA LYS A 9 23.96 -14.59 -28.68
C LYS A 9 24.57 -13.28 -28.16
N GLN A 10 24.97 -12.39 -29.07
CA GLN A 10 25.54 -11.07 -28.73
C GLN A 10 24.50 -10.02 -28.31
N LYS A 11 23.24 -10.14 -28.76
CA LYS A 11 22.12 -9.29 -28.30
C LYS A 11 21.52 -9.69 -26.94
N ARG A 12 21.89 -10.85 -26.38
CA ARG A 12 21.42 -11.31 -25.06
C ARG A 12 22.28 -10.81 -23.89
N ALA A 13 23.45 -10.23 -24.16
CA ALA A 13 24.37 -9.75 -23.13
C ALA A 13 24.13 -8.29 -22.70
N SER A 14 23.18 -7.57 -23.31
CA SER A 14 23.08 -6.12 -23.16
C SER A 14 21.96 -5.63 -22.23
N LYS A 15 21.40 -6.47 -21.34
CA LYS A 15 20.34 -6.04 -20.40
C LYS A 15 20.43 -6.65 -18.99
N LEU A 16 21.59 -7.16 -18.60
CA LEU A 16 21.85 -7.63 -17.24
C LEU A 16 22.84 -6.67 -16.56
N ILE A 17 22.33 -5.54 -16.09
CA ILE A 17 23.10 -4.60 -15.27
C ILE A 17 22.16 -3.90 -14.29
N TYR A 18 22.05 -4.43 -13.07
CA TYR A 18 21.43 -3.71 -11.95
C TYR A 18 22.33 -3.76 -10.71
N SER A 19 23.48 -3.11 -10.89
CA SER A 19 24.24 -2.42 -9.85
C SER A 19 25.37 -1.70 -10.59
N SER A 20 25.43 -0.37 -10.48
CA SER A 20 26.50 0.42 -11.08
C SER A 20 27.90 -0.04 -10.59
N ALA A 21 27.98 -0.56 -9.36
CA ALA A 21 29.17 -1.18 -8.80
C ALA A 21 29.51 -2.50 -9.51
N LEU A 22 28.52 -3.36 -9.79
CA LEU A 22 28.73 -4.59 -10.54
C LEU A 22 29.15 -4.30 -11.99
N PHE A 23 28.60 -3.26 -12.63
CA PHE A 23 29.04 -2.84 -13.96
C PHE A 23 30.48 -2.34 -14.00
N GLN A 24 30.90 -1.60 -12.97
CA GLN A 24 32.30 -1.18 -12.84
C GLN A 24 33.23 -2.39 -12.64
N VAL A 25 32.81 -3.41 -11.89
CA VAL A 25 33.57 -4.66 -11.71
C VAL A 25 33.59 -5.49 -13.00
N LEU A 26 32.46 -5.61 -13.70
CA LEU A 26 32.31 -6.38 -14.95
C LEU A 26 33.11 -5.82 -16.13
N LYS A 27 33.43 -4.52 -16.13
CA LYS A 27 34.33 -3.91 -17.13
C LYS A 27 35.76 -4.48 -17.12
N PHE A 28 36.17 -5.11 -16.02
CA PHE A 28 37.51 -5.66 -15.85
C PHE A 28 37.57 -7.19 -15.93
N ILE A 29 36.47 -7.85 -16.27
CA ILE A 29 36.32 -9.31 -16.18
C ILE A 29 36.12 -9.93 -17.56
N ASP A 30 36.80 -11.05 -17.80
CA ASP A 30 36.72 -11.82 -19.03
C ASP A 30 35.35 -12.51 -19.20
N LEU A 31 34.77 -12.37 -20.39
CA LEU A 31 33.42 -12.83 -20.72
C LEU A 31 33.27 -14.36 -20.69
N GLU A 32 34.37 -15.12 -20.68
CA GLU A 32 34.33 -16.58 -20.54
C GLU A 32 33.83 -17.05 -19.16
N HIS A 33 33.94 -16.21 -18.13
CA HIS A 33 33.56 -16.57 -16.75
C HIS A 33 32.16 -16.08 -16.33
N VAL A 34 31.39 -15.46 -17.24
CA VAL A 34 30.08 -14.84 -16.95
C VAL A 34 29.12 -15.81 -16.23
N SER A 35 29.13 -17.09 -16.59
CA SER A 35 28.29 -18.11 -15.93
C SER A 35 28.69 -18.38 -14.48
N GLN A 36 29.98 -18.39 -14.17
CA GLN A 36 30.48 -18.53 -12.80
C GLN A 36 30.18 -17.28 -11.97
N TYR A 37 30.26 -16.09 -12.59
CA TYR A 37 29.86 -14.84 -11.95
C TYR A 37 28.36 -14.76 -11.69
N GLN A 38 27.51 -15.27 -12.58
CA GLN A 38 26.07 -15.40 -12.32
C GLN A 38 25.80 -16.28 -11.10
N ILE A 39 26.51 -17.41 -10.97
CA ILE A 39 26.41 -18.28 -9.79
C ILE A 39 26.88 -17.54 -8.52
N VAL A 40 27.95 -16.74 -8.60
CA VAL A 40 28.42 -15.94 -7.45
C VAL A 40 27.44 -14.81 -7.11
N CYS A 41 26.87 -14.14 -8.11
CA CYS A 41 25.86 -13.10 -7.92
C CYS A 41 24.59 -13.68 -7.30
N HIS A 42 24.06 -14.80 -7.81
CA HIS A 42 22.95 -15.51 -7.17
C HIS A 42 23.31 -15.91 -5.74
N ARG A 43 24.47 -16.53 -5.49
CA ARG A 43 24.87 -16.85 -4.11
C ARG A 43 24.99 -15.59 -3.23
N PHE A 44 25.44 -14.47 -3.79
CA PHE A 44 25.56 -13.22 -3.07
C PHE A 44 24.18 -12.64 -2.73
N TYR A 45 23.26 -12.54 -3.70
CA TYR A 45 21.93 -11.95 -3.54
C TYR A 45 20.91 -12.90 -2.88
N ASP A 46 21.00 -14.21 -3.13
CA ASP A 46 20.02 -15.19 -2.64
C ASP A 46 20.45 -15.81 -1.31
N LYS A 47 21.76 -15.80 -0.99
CA LYS A 47 22.28 -16.41 0.26
C LYS A 47 22.97 -15.41 1.17
N ILE A 48 23.97 -14.67 0.68
CA ILE A 48 24.80 -13.82 1.55
C ILE A 48 24.04 -12.57 2.00
N ILE A 49 23.35 -11.89 1.09
CA ILE A 49 22.53 -10.69 1.35
C ILE A 49 21.44 -11.02 2.39
N PRO A 50 20.57 -12.05 2.21
CA PRO A 50 19.58 -12.42 3.22
C PRO A 50 20.22 -12.80 4.57
N GLN A 51 21.33 -13.54 4.56
CA GLN A 51 22.06 -13.89 5.79
C GLN A 51 22.66 -12.67 6.51
N TYR A 52 23.12 -11.66 5.77
CA TYR A 52 23.66 -10.43 6.32
C TYR A 52 22.54 -9.51 6.83
N PHE A 53 21.41 -9.42 6.11
CA PHE A 53 20.23 -8.67 6.57
C PHE A 53 19.56 -9.32 7.78
N ASN A 54 19.56 -10.65 7.89
CA ASN A 54 19.17 -11.33 9.13
C ASN A 54 20.07 -10.98 10.32
N LYS A 55 21.29 -10.49 10.07
CA LYS A 55 22.25 -10.01 11.09
C LYS A 55 22.24 -8.49 11.25
N MET A 56 21.57 -7.74 10.38
CA MET A 56 21.40 -6.31 10.60
C MET A 56 20.50 -6.10 11.82
N PRO A 57 20.82 -5.14 12.71
CA PRO A 57 19.93 -4.80 13.80
C PRO A 57 18.65 -4.24 13.18
N VAL A 58 17.60 -5.07 13.11
CA VAL A 58 16.25 -4.63 12.75
C VAL A 58 15.90 -3.54 13.74
N LYS A 59 15.81 -2.29 13.26
CA LYS A 59 15.39 -1.22 14.14
C LYS A 59 13.94 -1.49 14.48
N ARG A 60 13.72 -1.77 15.76
CA ARG A 60 12.37 -1.93 16.29
C ARG A 60 11.57 -0.70 15.92
N ILE A 61 10.45 -0.89 15.22
CA ILE A 61 9.51 0.18 14.97
C ILE A 61 8.87 0.51 16.31
N THR A 62 9.11 1.73 16.80
CA THR A 62 8.54 2.24 18.05
C THR A 62 7.63 3.43 17.81
N LYS A 63 7.41 3.85 16.57
CA LYS A 63 6.66 5.04 16.22
C LYS A 63 5.80 4.80 15.00
N PHE A 64 4.59 5.31 15.01
CA PHE A 64 3.77 5.44 13.81
C PHE A 64 3.70 6.89 13.36
N TYR A 65 3.62 7.10 12.05
CA TYR A 65 3.67 8.42 11.44
C TYR A 65 2.43 8.66 10.58
N ARG A 66 1.68 9.71 10.90
CA ARG A 66 0.54 10.16 10.09
C ARG A 66 0.80 11.56 9.60
N PHE A 67 0.86 11.71 8.29
CA PHE A 67 0.99 12.99 7.63
C PHE A 67 -0.39 13.56 7.32
N VAL A 68 -0.57 14.82 7.65
CA VAL A 68 -1.84 15.54 7.50
C VAL A 68 -1.60 16.72 6.56
N TYR A 69 -1.94 16.51 5.28
CA TYR A 69 -1.70 17.47 4.19
C TYR A 69 -2.26 18.86 4.51
N SER A 70 -3.53 18.94 4.92
CA SER A 70 -4.20 20.22 5.24
C SER A 70 -3.56 21.00 6.39
N LYS A 71 -2.88 20.31 7.31
CA LYS A 71 -2.18 20.93 8.44
C LYS A 71 -0.68 21.09 8.20
N LYS A 72 -0.15 20.59 7.07
CA LYS A 72 1.29 20.51 6.77
C LYS A 72 2.07 19.93 7.94
N ALA A 73 1.52 18.91 8.58
CA ALA A 73 2.00 18.39 9.85
C ALA A 73 2.16 16.88 9.80
N VAL A 74 3.03 16.39 10.69
CA VAL A 74 3.19 14.98 11.00
C VAL A 74 2.77 14.74 12.45
N GLN A 75 1.82 13.85 12.61
CA GLN A 75 1.43 13.28 13.89
C GLN A 75 2.25 12.01 14.11
N THR A 76 2.91 11.90 15.25
CA THR A 76 3.74 10.74 15.59
C THR A 76 3.19 10.10 16.86
N PHE A 77 2.80 8.84 16.79
CA PHE A 77 2.43 8.05 17.97
C PHE A 77 3.65 7.28 18.45
N ASP A 78 4.09 7.51 19.68
CA ASP A 78 5.21 6.76 20.28
C ASP A 78 4.68 5.54 21.04
N LEU A 79 5.08 4.34 20.61
CA LEU A 79 4.66 3.07 21.19
C LEU A 79 5.24 2.81 22.58
N ASN A 80 6.29 3.52 22.99
CA ASN A 80 6.86 3.38 24.33
C ASN A 80 6.09 4.22 25.36
N THR A 81 5.61 5.40 24.97
CA THR A 81 4.86 6.30 25.86
C THR A 81 3.34 6.20 25.65
N LEU A 82 2.91 5.55 24.57
CA LEU A 82 1.52 5.45 24.13
C LEU A 82 0.85 6.82 23.95
N ASP A 83 1.60 7.78 23.42
CA ASP A 83 1.16 9.17 23.29
C ASP A 83 1.42 9.75 21.89
N TRP A 84 0.60 10.73 21.53
CA TRP A 84 0.70 11.47 20.28
C TRP A 84 1.52 12.74 20.46
N SER A 85 2.40 12.99 19.49
CA SER A 85 3.01 14.29 19.28
C SER A 85 2.64 14.82 17.90
N ASN A 86 2.56 16.14 17.75
CA ASN A 86 2.25 16.79 16.48
C ASN A 86 3.32 17.83 16.16
N ARG A 87 3.90 17.76 14.96
CA ARG A 87 4.90 18.71 14.49
C ARG A 87 4.50 19.26 13.13
N ILE A 88 4.57 20.58 12.97
CA ILE A 88 4.49 21.21 11.66
C ILE A 88 5.77 20.86 10.90
N ILE A 89 5.65 20.42 9.65
CA ILE A 89 6.80 20.11 8.78
C ILE A 89 7.49 21.42 8.41
N GLU A 90 8.83 21.41 8.38
CA GLU A 90 9.58 22.62 8.02
C GLU A 90 9.24 23.13 6.61
N ASN A 91 9.29 24.45 6.42
CA ASN A 91 8.82 25.14 5.21
C ASN A 91 9.53 24.72 3.90
N SER A 92 10.68 24.04 3.97
CA SER A 92 11.32 23.46 2.79
C SER A 92 10.68 22.14 2.34
N GLY A 93 10.04 21.39 3.25
CA GLY A 93 9.54 20.03 3.01
C GLY A 93 8.05 19.92 2.67
N TRP A 94 7.21 20.87 3.06
CA TRP A 94 5.74 20.76 2.87
C TRP A 94 5.29 20.68 1.40
N ASN A 95 6.04 21.24 0.45
CA ASN A 95 5.74 21.11 -0.99
C ASN A 95 5.85 19.66 -1.50
N ASN A 96 6.47 18.79 -0.71
CA ASN A 96 6.61 17.37 -0.99
C ASN A 96 5.53 16.50 -0.32
N LEU A 97 4.67 17.11 0.50
CA LEU A 97 3.55 16.40 1.10
C LEU A 97 2.35 16.33 0.15
N VAL A 98 1.74 15.16 0.05
CA VAL A 98 0.57 14.88 -0.80
C VAL A 98 -0.55 14.30 0.05
N ASP A 99 -1.81 14.63 -0.23
CA ASP A 99 -2.94 14.05 0.47
C ASP A 99 -3.15 12.59 0.08
N ASN A 100 -3.67 11.78 1.01
CA ASN A 100 -3.88 10.34 0.85
C ASN A 100 -2.67 9.58 0.25
N CYS A 101 -1.44 10.04 0.53
CA CYS A 101 -0.25 9.26 0.28
C CYS A 101 -0.26 7.97 1.11
N GLN A 102 0.41 6.94 0.61
CA GLN A 102 0.70 5.73 1.38
C GLN A 102 2.02 5.94 2.13
N VAL A 103 2.03 5.64 3.43
CA VAL A 103 3.23 5.74 4.25
C VAL A 103 3.73 4.34 4.51
N ILE A 104 5.04 4.12 4.30
CA ILE A 104 5.70 2.90 4.70
C ILE A 104 6.96 3.22 5.50
N GLN A 105 7.10 2.58 6.65
CA GLN A 105 8.35 2.54 7.39
C GLN A 105 9.01 1.19 7.13
N ILE A 106 10.22 1.20 6.58
CA ILE A 106 10.98 -0.02 6.26
C ILE A 106 11.87 -0.43 7.44
N GLU A 107 12.48 -1.61 7.34
CA GLU A 107 13.29 -2.26 8.38
C GLU A 107 14.48 -1.41 8.87
N SER A 108 15.03 -0.56 8.01
CA SER A 108 16.12 0.37 8.34
C SER A 108 15.66 1.57 9.17
N GLY A 109 14.34 1.75 9.33
CA GLY A 109 13.68 2.86 10.01
C GLY A 109 13.39 4.07 9.11
N ARG A 110 13.73 4.01 7.82
CA ARG A 110 13.40 5.05 6.82
C ARG A 110 11.90 5.07 6.55
N ILE A 111 11.35 6.26 6.28
CA ILE A 111 9.90 6.50 6.16
C ILE A 111 9.62 7.15 4.82
N PHE A 112 8.85 6.47 3.98
CA PHE A 112 8.50 6.96 2.65
C PHE A 112 7.02 7.33 2.58
N LEU A 113 6.74 8.42 1.87
CA LEU A 113 5.42 8.87 1.47
C LEU A 113 5.31 8.69 -0.03
N ILE A 114 4.33 7.90 -0.48
CA ILE A 114 4.27 7.44 -1.87
C ILE A 114 2.87 7.73 -2.44
N GLY A 115 2.84 8.37 -3.61
CA GLY A 115 1.63 8.65 -4.38
C GLY A 115 0.63 9.55 -3.64
N GLY A 116 -0.66 9.28 -3.82
CA GLY A 116 -1.74 10.10 -3.27
C GLY A 116 -2.35 11.02 -4.32
N HIS A 117 -2.92 12.14 -3.88
CA HIS A 117 -3.51 13.14 -4.76
C HIS A 117 -3.43 14.56 -4.19
N PHE A 118 -3.45 15.56 -5.08
CA PHE A 118 -3.55 16.98 -4.70
C PHE A 118 -5.00 17.47 -4.69
N SER A 119 -5.85 16.83 -5.48
CA SER A 119 -7.28 17.07 -5.58
C SER A 119 -7.99 15.74 -5.91
N PRO A 120 -9.33 15.64 -5.79
CA PRO A 120 -10.07 14.40 -6.09
C PRO A 120 -9.78 13.78 -7.47
N ASN A 121 -9.30 14.58 -8.42
CA ASN A 121 -9.05 14.18 -9.82
C ASN A 121 -7.59 14.39 -10.25
N THR A 122 -6.68 14.70 -9.31
CA THR A 122 -5.27 14.96 -9.62
C THR A 122 -4.37 14.05 -8.79
N TYR A 123 -4.13 12.85 -9.31
CA TYR A 123 -3.33 11.84 -8.61
C TYR A 123 -1.85 12.05 -8.84
N SER A 124 -1.04 11.59 -7.90
CA SER A 124 0.38 11.92 -7.84
C SER A 124 1.28 10.70 -8.09
N GLN A 125 2.39 10.93 -8.78
CA GLN A 125 3.54 10.02 -8.87
C GLN A 125 4.58 10.29 -7.78
N LYS A 126 4.38 11.33 -6.96
CA LYS A 126 5.40 11.84 -6.06
C LYS A 126 5.78 10.80 -5.01
N VAL A 127 7.08 10.68 -4.79
CA VAL A 127 7.66 9.87 -3.73
C VAL A 127 8.58 10.76 -2.93
N SER A 128 8.52 10.64 -1.62
CA SER A 128 9.33 11.45 -0.73
C SER A 128 9.70 10.66 0.52
N GLU A 129 10.81 11.03 1.14
CA GLU A 129 11.28 10.46 2.39
C GLU A 129 11.15 11.49 3.51
N TYR A 130 10.52 11.11 4.62
CA TYR A 130 10.52 11.93 5.82
C TYR A 130 11.76 11.63 6.66
N ILE A 131 12.46 12.69 7.06
CA ILE A 131 13.65 12.60 7.92
C ILE A 131 13.28 13.11 9.32
N PRO A 132 12.93 12.24 10.30
CA PRO A 132 12.36 12.69 11.58
C PRO A 132 13.26 13.62 12.40
N LYS A 133 14.58 13.41 12.31
CA LYS A 133 15.59 14.22 13.01
C LYS A 133 15.58 15.67 12.52
N LEU A 134 15.44 15.86 11.21
CA LEU A 134 15.42 17.16 10.56
C LEU A 134 14.01 17.73 10.44
N ASN A 135 12.98 16.89 10.59
CA ASN A 135 11.58 17.26 10.37
C ASN A 135 11.31 17.84 8.97
N THR A 136 12.03 17.32 7.99
CA THR A 136 11.95 17.67 6.57
C THR A 136 11.43 16.48 5.77
N ILE A 137 10.90 16.78 4.59
CA ILE A 137 10.50 15.79 3.58
C ILE A 137 11.32 16.06 2.33
N GLU A 138 12.08 15.07 1.91
CA GLU A 138 12.97 15.13 0.75
C GLU A 138 12.39 14.33 -0.42
N GLU A 139 12.53 14.83 -1.64
CA GLU A 139 12.07 14.13 -2.84
C GLU A 139 12.94 12.92 -3.17
N ARG A 140 12.32 11.91 -3.80
CA ARG A 140 12.92 10.65 -4.23
C ARG A 140 12.41 10.29 -5.63
N GLY A 141 12.95 9.22 -6.22
CA GLY A 141 12.50 8.66 -7.48
C GLY A 141 10.99 8.51 -7.54
N LYS A 142 10.37 9.12 -8.54
CA LYS A 142 8.91 9.13 -8.72
C LYS A 142 8.39 7.78 -9.23
N LEU A 143 7.15 7.47 -8.89
CA LEU A 143 6.42 6.35 -9.50
C LEU A 143 6.29 6.54 -11.02
N ASN A 144 6.21 5.45 -11.76
CA ASN A 144 5.91 5.44 -13.19
C ASN A 144 4.43 5.76 -13.43
N LEU A 145 3.52 5.36 -12.53
CA LEU A 145 2.08 5.62 -12.65
C LEU A 145 1.58 6.47 -11.49
N SER A 146 0.81 7.52 -11.79
CA SER A 146 0.11 8.30 -10.77
C SER A 146 -0.98 7.43 -10.14
N ARG A 147 -0.93 7.29 -8.81
CA ARG A 147 -1.86 6.38 -8.11
C ARG A 147 -2.15 6.80 -6.68
N THR A 148 -3.33 6.43 -6.22
CA THR A 148 -3.72 6.47 -4.80
C THR A 148 -4.42 5.15 -4.43
N ASN A 149 -4.63 4.92 -3.13
CA ASN A 149 -5.30 3.70 -2.63
C ASN A 149 -4.66 2.38 -3.10
N PHE A 150 -3.36 2.37 -3.37
CA PHE A 150 -2.59 1.15 -3.66
C PHE A 150 -2.00 0.59 -2.36
N ALA A 151 -1.50 -0.64 -2.41
CA ALA A 151 -0.84 -1.26 -1.27
C ALA A 151 0.68 -1.17 -1.38
N LEU A 152 1.35 -1.11 -0.23
CA LEU A 152 2.81 -1.07 -0.12
C LEU A 152 3.34 -2.27 0.66
N CYS A 153 4.51 -2.76 0.27
CA CYS A 153 5.27 -3.72 1.07
C CYS A 153 6.77 -3.50 0.89
N SER A 154 7.54 -3.56 1.97
CA SER A 154 9.01 -3.52 1.90
C SER A 154 9.57 -4.94 1.86
N MET A 155 10.67 -5.16 1.16
CA MET A 155 11.35 -6.45 1.11
C MET A 155 12.84 -6.26 1.29
N LEU A 156 13.45 -7.12 2.13
CA LEU A 156 14.88 -7.09 2.45
C LEU A 156 15.42 -5.73 2.97
N GLY A 157 14.56 -4.78 3.34
CA GLY A 157 14.95 -3.42 3.71
C GLY A 157 15.54 -2.58 2.56
N LEU A 158 15.49 -3.09 1.32
CA LEU A 158 16.10 -2.48 0.13
C LEU A 158 15.11 -2.21 -1.00
N LEU A 159 13.95 -2.86 -0.97
CA LEU A 159 12.93 -2.77 -2.00
C LEU A 159 11.60 -2.31 -1.41
N ILE A 160 10.85 -1.54 -2.18
CA ILE A 160 9.43 -1.23 -1.89
C ILE A 160 8.59 -1.62 -3.10
N PHE A 161 7.54 -2.39 -2.88
CA PHE A 161 6.56 -2.75 -3.89
C PHE A 161 5.32 -1.87 -3.73
N ALA A 162 4.84 -1.32 -4.84
CA ALA A 162 3.56 -0.61 -4.94
C ALA A 162 2.62 -1.39 -5.85
N VAL A 163 1.52 -1.90 -5.30
CA VAL A 163 0.65 -2.86 -6.00
C VAL A 163 -0.77 -2.30 -6.13
N GLY A 164 -1.27 -2.28 -7.37
CA GLY A 164 -2.64 -1.89 -7.71
C GLY A 164 -2.93 -0.40 -7.45
N GLY A 165 -4.12 -0.12 -6.92
CA GLY A 165 -4.62 1.22 -6.66
C GLY A 165 -5.53 1.74 -7.76
N GLN A 166 -5.71 3.05 -7.79
CA GLN A 166 -6.51 3.73 -8.81
C GLN A 166 -5.77 4.93 -9.38
N THR A 167 -5.98 5.19 -10.67
CA THR A 167 -5.55 6.39 -11.38
C THR A 167 -6.76 7.24 -11.79
N TYR A 168 -6.52 8.46 -12.23
CA TYR A 168 -7.53 9.32 -12.84
C TYR A 168 -7.10 9.68 -14.25
N GLN A 169 -7.85 9.20 -15.24
CA GLN A 169 -7.56 9.38 -16.66
C GLN A 169 -8.88 9.50 -17.43
N ASP A 170 -8.90 10.36 -18.45
CA ASP A 170 -10.07 10.58 -19.31
C ASP A 170 -11.37 10.84 -18.52
N GLU A 171 -11.23 11.71 -17.51
CA GLU A 171 -12.29 12.13 -16.59
C GLU A 171 -12.92 10.99 -15.76
N LYS A 172 -12.22 9.86 -15.62
CA LYS A 172 -12.71 8.68 -14.91
C LYS A 172 -11.67 8.14 -13.94
N ILE A 173 -12.17 7.56 -12.85
CA ILE A 173 -11.34 6.75 -11.95
C ILE A 173 -11.16 5.38 -12.58
N ILE A 174 -9.92 4.95 -12.75
CA ILE A 174 -9.56 3.66 -13.34
C ILE A 174 -8.81 2.84 -12.29
N MET A 175 -9.31 1.64 -11.99
CA MET A 175 -8.56 0.69 -11.15
C MET A 175 -7.34 0.18 -11.89
N ASN A 176 -6.24 0.00 -11.17
CA ASN A 176 -4.96 -0.41 -11.72
C ASN A 176 -4.57 -1.82 -11.19
N ASN A 177 -3.92 -2.63 -12.01
CA ASN A 177 -3.35 -3.93 -11.65
C ASN A 177 -1.81 -3.96 -11.64
N GLN A 178 -1.16 -2.85 -12.01
CA GLN A 178 0.29 -2.75 -12.13
C GLN A 178 0.99 -2.85 -10.78
N THR A 179 2.09 -3.59 -10.78
CA THR A 179 3.06 -3.63 -9.68
C THR A 179 4.29 -2.83 -10.09
N GLU A 180 4.73 -1.91 -9.24
CA GLU A 180 6.01 -1.22 -9.40
C GLU A 180 6.94 -1.57 -8.24
N LYS A 181 8.22 -1.67 -8.53
CA LYS A 181 9.28 -2.00 -7.57
C LYS A 181 10.28 -0.86 -7.51
N TYR A 182 10.50 -0.34 -6.31
CA TYR A 182 11.45 0.72 -6.02
C TYR A 182 12.75 0.14 -5.51
N TYR A 183 13.85 0.47 -6.18
CA TYR A 183 15.20 0.16 -5.72
C TYR A 183 15.70 1.33 -4.89
N ILE A 184 15.67 1.16 -3.57
CA ILE A 184 15.96 2.23 -2.62
C ILE A 184 17.39 2.78 -2.75
N GLN A 185 18.33 1.92 -3.17
CA GLN A 185 19.73 2.29 -3.37
C GLN A 185 19.92 3.12 -4.64
N ASP A 186 19.18 2.81 -5.69
CA ASP A 186 19.31 3.46 -7.00
C ASP A 186 18.36 4.66 -7.14
N ASP A 187 17.41 4.84 -6.20
CA ASP A 187 16.40 5.90 -6.23
C ASP A 187 15.52 5.85 -7.49
N GLU A 188 15.22 4.64 -7.96
CA GLU A 188 14.49 4.38 -9.22
C GLU A 188 13.38 3.34 -9.05
N TRP A 189 12.31 3.50 -9.84
CA TRP A 189 11.17 2.58 -9.90
C TRP A 189 11.14 1.83 -11.23
N ASP A 190 11.01 0.51 -11.16
CA ASP A 190 10.72 -0.34 -12.31
C ASP A 190 9.25 -0.78 -12.32
N VAL A 191 8.69 -0.88 -13.52
CA VAL A 191 7.38 -1.50 -13.75
C VAL A 191 7.57 -3.01 -13.89
N MET A 192 6.86 -3.79 -13.09
CA MET A 192 6.92 -5.24 -13.15
C MET A 192 5.94 -5.80 -14.18
N ILE A 193 6.40 -6.82 -14.94
CA ILE A 193 5.59 -7.53 -15.94
C ILE A 193 4.45 -8.34 -15.31
N PRO A 194 4.60 -9.08 -14.19
CA PRO A 194 3.44 -9.67 -13.54
C PRO A 194 2.53 -8.58 -12.95
N THR A 195 1.32 -8.49 -13.50
CA THR A 195 0.25 -7.63 -12.98
C THR A 195 -0.77 -8.47 -12.24
N LEU A 196 -1.51 -7.85 -11.32
CA LEU A 196 -2.65 -8.53 -10.68
C LEU A 196 -3.63 -9.02 -11.75
N ASN A 197 -4.26 -10.16 -11.49
CA ASN A 197 -5.25 -10.76 -12.38
C ASN A 197 -6.49 -9.87 -12.54
N THR A 198 -6.81 -9.08 -11.52
CA THR A 198 -7.91 -8.10 -11.55
C THR A 198 -7.40 -6.73 -11.09
N PRO A 199 -7.62 -5.65 -11.86
CA PRO A 199 -7.35 -4.29 -11.41
C PRO A 199 -8.17 -3.95 -10.17
N LYS A 200 -7.51 -3.45 -9.11
CA LYS A 200 -8.17 -3.17 -7.84
C LYS A 200 -7.43 -2.13 -6.99
N ALA A 201 -8.21 -1.34 -6.26
CA ALA A 201 -7.72 -0.42 -5.23
C ALA A 201 -8.07 -0.92 -3.82
N GLY A 202 -7.38 -0.42 -2.81
CA GLY A 202 -7.62 -0.75 -1.41
C GLY A 202 -7.37 -2.22 -1.07
N LEU A 203 -6.51 -2.92 -1.81
CA LEU A 203 -6.12 -4.27 -1.42
C LEU A 203 -5.21 -4.23 -0.18
N ALA A 204 -5.17 -5.32 0.59
CA ALA A 204 -4.19 -5.52 1.64
C ALA A 204 -3.02 -6.35 1.12
N LEU A 205 -1.78 -5.98 1.42
CA LEU A 205 -0.58 -6.62 0.90
C LEU A 205 0.33 -7.08 2.04
N CYS A 206 0.83 -8.31 1.95
CA CYS A 206 1.74 -8.88 2.93
C CYS A 206 2.87 -9.61 2.22
N LYS A 207 4.12 -9.46 2.70
CA LYS A 207 5.22 -10.32 2.26
C LYS A 207 5.30 -11.59 3.09
N PHE A 208 5.86 -12.63 2.51
CA PHE A 208 6.24 -13.84 3.20
C PHE A 208 7.64 -14.28 2.77
N GLN A 209 8.49 -14.61 3.75
CA GLN A 209 9.87 -15.12 3.56
C GLN A 209 10.77 -14.26 2.63
N ASN A 210 10.47 -12.97 2.45
CA ASN A 210 11.15 -12.10 1.48
C ASN A 210 11.21 -12.67 0.05
N GLN A 211 10.24 -13.51 -0.31
CA GLN A 211 10.13 -14.15 -1.62
C GLN A 211 8.73 -13.94 -2.19
N PHE A 212 7.71 -14.00 -1.34
CA PHE A 212 6.33 -13.95 -1.79
C PHE A 212 5.65 -12.66 -1.41
N LEU A 213 4.73 -12.21 -2.26
CA LEU A 213 3.73 -11.19 -1.94
C LEU A 213 2.33 -11.80 -2.01
N TYR A 214 1.53 -11.55 -0.99
CA TYR A 214 0.13 -11.95 -0.92
C TYR A 214 -0.76 -10.72 -0.92
N ALA A 215 -1.65 -10.63 -1.91
CA ALA A 215 -2.64 -9.58 -2.07
C ALA A 215 -4.03 -10.11 -1.69
N PHE A 216 -4.74 -9.40 -0.82
CA PHE A 216 -6.04 -9.81 -0.29
C PHE A 216 -7.10 -8.73 -0.55
N GLY A 217 -8.26 -9.17 -1.05
CA GLY A 217 -9.44 -8.32 -1.23
C GLY A 217 -9.21 -7.18 -2.22
N GLY A 218 -9.93 -6.08 -2.01
CA GLY A 218 -9.87 -4.85 -2.81
C GLY A 218 -11.19 -4.48 -3.47
N ASP A 219 -11.22 -3.30 -4.08
CA ASP A 219 -12.31 -2.76 -4.89
C ASP A 219 -11.90 -2.78 -6.36
N ASN A 220 -12.61 -3.54 -7.19
CA ASN A 220 -12.35 -3.67 -8.63
C ASN A 220 -13.08 -2.62 -9.49
N GLY A 221 -13.82 -1.69 -8.88
CA GLY A 221 -14.48 -0.58 -9.56
C GLY A 221 -15.69 -0.96 -10.42
N LYS A 222 -16.16 -2.20 -10.40
CA LYS A 222 -17.39 -2.62 -11.08
C LYS A 222 -18.62 -1.97 -10.43
N SER A 223 -19.76 -1.93 -11.12
CA SER A 223 -21.00 -1.39 -10.54
C SER A 223 -21.69 -2.32 -9.54
N LYS A 224 -21.43 -3.63 -9.65
CA LYS A 224 -21.96 -4.68 -8.77
C LYS A 224 -20.82 -5.60 -8.34
N ASN A 225 -20.85 -6.05 -7.08
CA ASN A 225 -19.81 -6.93 -6.50
C ASN A 225 -18.39 -6.36 -6.70
N ASN A 226 -18.25 -5.06 -6.45
CA ASN A 226 -17.02 -4.33 -6.67
C ASN A 226 -15.96 -4.65 -5.61
N ILE A 227 -16.42 -4.84 -4.37
CA ILE A 227 -15.58 -5.34 -3.29
C ILE A 227 -15.43 -6.85 -3.43
N VAL A 228 -14.19 -7.33 -3.55
CA VAL A 228 -13.86 -8.75 -3.78
C VAL A 228 -13.20 -9.37 -2.55
N ALA A 229 -13.18 -10.71 -2.52
CA ALA A 229 -12.51 -11.52 -1.50
C ALA A 229 -11.34 -12.32 -2.08
N ASP A 230 -10.84 -11.93 -3.25
CA ASP A 230 -9.81 -12.67 -3.96
C ASP A 230 -8.48 -12.62 -3.19
N ILE A 231 -7.74 -13.72 -3.24
CA ILE A 231 -6.36 -13.79 -2.77
C ILE A 231 -5.48 -14.09 -3.98
N GLU A 232 -4.43 -13.30 -4.16
CA GLU A 232 -3.43 -13.52 -5.19
C GLU A 232 -2.03 -13.60 -4.56
N LYS A 233 -1.21 -14.51 -5.06
CA LYS A 233 0.17 -14.72 -4.63
C LYS A 233 1.13 -14.43 -5.78
N LEU A 234 2.17 -13.67 -5.51
CA LEU A 234 3.31 -13.50 -6.41
C LEU A 234 4.53 -14.17 -5.79
N ASP A 235 5.23 -14.99 -6.57
CA ASP A 235 6.53 -15.56 -6.23
C ASP A 235 7.63 -14.80 -6.96
N LEU A 236 8.59 -14.27 -6.22
CA LEU A 236 9.70 -13.45 -6.73
C LEU A 236 11.00 -14.26 -6.92
N GLU A 237 11.00 -15.57 -6.66
CA GLU A 237 12.23 -16.41 -6.79
C GLU A 237 12.77 -16.47 -8.22
N PHE A 238 11.91 -16.29 -9.23
CA PHE A 238 12.26 -16.41 -10.65
C PHE A 238 12.16 -15.08 -11.40
N GLU A 239 12.53 -13.95 -10.77
CA GLU A 239 12.43 -12.61 -11.38
C GLU A 239 13.06 -12.49 -12.80
N ASP A 240 14.08 -13.30 -13.09
CA ASP A 240 14.78 -13.31 -14.37
C ASP A 240 14.03 -14.05 -15.51
N ASP A 241 13.04 -14.88 -15.17
CA ASP A 241 12.25 -15.66 -16.10
C ASP A 241 10.81 -15.12 -16.13
N ALA A 242 10.66 -13.90 -16.65
CA ALA A 242 9.40 -13.15 -16.72
C ALA A 242 8.22 -13.89 -17.39
N GLU A 243 8.48 -14.98 -18.12
CA GLU A 243 7.45 -15.86 -18.69
C GLU A 243 6.72 -16.69 -17.61
N TYR A 244 7.34 -16.95 -16.46
CA TYR A 244 6.82 -17.82 -15.40
C TYR A 244 6.34 -17.05 -14.16
N ILE A 245 6.72 -15.79 -14.02
CA ILE A 245 6.26 -14.96 -12.90
C ILE A 245 4.85 -14.46 -13.20
N LYS A 246 3.92 -14.81 -12.31
CA LYS A 246 2.54 -14.34 -12.37
C LYS A 246 1.98 -14.19 -10.97
N TRP A 247 1.00 -13.30 -10.85
CA TRP A 247 0.08 -13.39 -9.73
C TRP A 247 -0.77 -14.64 -9.92
N GLU A 248 -0.61 -15.62 -9.03
CA GLU A 248 -1.44 -16.81 -8.97
C GLU A 248 -2.68 -16.52 -8.12
N GLN A 249 -3.87 -16.73 -8.68
CA GLN A 249 -5.11 -16.65 -7.92
C GLN A 249 -5.26 -17.89 -7.03
N LEU A 250 -5.33 -17.69 -5.72
CA LEU A 250 -5.53 -18.76 -4.76
C LEU A 250 -7.01 -19.05 -4.60
N PHE A 251 -7.37 -20.33 -4.60
CA PHE A 251 -8.75 -20.75 -4.38
C PHE A 251 -9.10 -20.65 -2.90
N ILE A 252 -10.26 -20.06 -2.62
CA ILE A 252 -10.85 -19.96 -1.28
C ILE A 252 -12.25 -20.54 -1.37
N LYS A 253 -12.68 -21.32 -0.37
CA LYS A 253 -14.07 -21.79 -0.38
C LYS A 253 -14.98 -20.60 -0.16
N LYS A 254 -16.08 -20.56 -0.92
CA LYS A 254 -17.07 -19.50 -0.86
C LYS A 254 -17.51 -19.28 0.60
N LYS A 255 -17.45 -18.03 1.07
CA LYS A 255 -17.79 -17.53 2.44
C LYS A 255 -16.68 -17.61 3.50
N GLU A 256 -15.50 -18.20 3.25
CA GLU A 256 -14.41 -18.20 4.24
C GLU A 256 -13.84 -16.79 4.47
N LEU A 257 -13.72 -16.01 3.39
CA LEU A 257 -13.39 -14.58 3.46
C LEU A 257 -14.60 -13.75 3.06
N ARG A 258 -15.03 -12.82 3.92
CA ARG A 258 -15.94 -11.77 3.46
C ARG A 258 -15.19 -10.76 2.60
N PRO A 259 -15.76 -10.33 1.46
CA PRO A 259 -15.15 -9.27 0.65
C PRO A 259 -14.85 -8.02 1.47
N PHE A 260 -13.70 -7.40 1.25
CA PHE A 260 -13.33 -6.15 1.91
C PHE A 260 -12.39 -5.35 1.02
N ALA A 261 -12.39 -4.03 1.20
CA ALA A 261 -11.32 -3.15 0.73
C ALA A 261 -10.77 -2.34 1.90
N PHE A 262 -9.60 -1.76 1.74
CA PHE A 262 -8.86 -0.98 2.73
C PHE A 262 -8.61 -1.76 4.02
N GLY A 263 -8.33 -3.06 3.92
CA GLY A 263 -7.89 -3.86 5.06
C GLY A 263 -6.38 -3.79 5.28
N LEU A 264 -5.91 -4.50 6.28
CA LEU A 264 -4.49 -4.68 6.59
C LEU A 264 -4.15 -6.17 6.53
N ALA A 265 -3.00 -6.53 5.97
CA ALA A 265 -2.47 -7.88 6.01
C ALA A 265 -1.04 -7.83 6.53
N THR A 266 -0.70 -8.67 7.51
CA THR A 266 0.65 -8.74 8.08
C THR A 266 0.93 -10.12 8.65
N LEU A 267 2.19 -10.49 8.79
CA LEU A 267 2.56 -11.71 9.48
C LEU A 267 2.29 -11.56 10.98
N ILE A 268 1.63 -12.56 11.56
CA ILE A 268 1.47 -12.64 13.01
C ILE A 268 2.48 -13.60 13.66
N ASP A 269 3.05 -14.49 12.85
CA ASP A 269 4.15 -15.40 13.16
C ASP A 269 4.78 -15.93 11.86
N ASP A 270 5.54 -17.02 11.96
CA ASP A 270 6.39 -17.57 10.91
C ASP A 270 5.63 -18.16 9.72
N ASP A 271 4.35 -18.52 9.87
CA ASP A 271 3.58 -19.19 8.82
C ASP A 271 2.17 -18.64 8.62
N ARG A 272 1.75 -17.64 9.40
CA ARG A 272 0.38 -17.11 9.33
C ARG A 272 0.33 -15.63 9.04
N ILE A 273 -0.52 -15.28 8.08
CA ILE A 273 -0.89 -13.91 7.75
C ILE A 273 -2.20 -13.58 8.46
N LEU A 274 -2.17 -12.53 9.29
CA LEU A 274 -3.34 -11.92 9.90
C LEU A 274 -3.89 -10.85 8.97
N ILE A 275 -5.19 -10.94 8.67
CA ILE A 275 -5.94 -10.02 7.81
C ILE A 275 -6.96 -9.30 8.68
N LEU A 276 -6.94 -7.96 8.69
CA LEU A 276 -7.71 -7.14 9.62
C LEU A 276 -8.60 -6.11 8.93
N GLY A 277 -9.81 -5.98 9.46
CA GLY A 277 -10.74 -4.90 9.22
C GLY A 277 -11.08 -4.70 7.76
N GLY A 278 -10.95 -3.45 7.32
CA GLY A 278 -11.39 -3.02 6.01
C GLY A 278 -12.85 -2.60 6.04
N ARG A 279 -13.41 -2.37 4.86
CA ARG A 279 -14.78 -1.91 4.70
C ARG A 279 -15.49 -2.60 3.55
N GLN A 280 -16.80 -2.68 3.69
CA GLN A 280 -17.72 -2.91 2.58
C GLN A 280 -18.47 -1.60 2.35
N ASN A 281 -18.28 -0.99 1.18
CA ASN A 281 -18.77 0.37 0.88
C ASN A 281 -18.27 1.38 1.94
N ILE A 282 -19.18 1.98 2.70
CA ILE A 282 -18.85 2.95 3.76
C ILE A 282 -18.73 2.31 5.15
N MET A 283 -19.08 1.03 5.31
CA MET A 283 -19.12 0.36 6.61
C MET A 283 -17.79 -0.28 6.94
N ALA A 284 -17.12 0.23 7.97
CA ALA A 284 -15.91 -0.38 8.53
C ALA A 284 -16.22 -1.77 9.13
N SER A 285 -15.21 -2.62 9.20
CA SER A 285 -15.30 -3.95 9.78
C SER A 285 -14.35 -4.11 10.95
N ASN A 286 -14.78 -4.81 11.98
CA ASN A 286 -13.90 -5.27 13.05
C ASN A 286 -13.37 -6.69 12.81
N ARG A 287 -13.66 -7.25 11.62
CA ARG A 287 -13.35 -8.65 11.36
C ARG A 287 -11.86 -8.90 11.24
N ALA A 288 -11.43 -10.07 11.71
CA ALA A 288 -10.07 -10.55 11.61
C ALA A 288 -10.07 -11.99 11.10
N TYR A 289 -9.16 -12.31 10.20
CA TYR A 289 -8.96 -13.63 9.61
C TYR A 289 -7.49 -14.03 9.70
N ILE A 290 -7.24 -15.34 9.70
CA ILE A 290 -5.90 -15.89 9.64
C ILE A 290 -5.78 -16.80 8.42
N TYR A 291 -4.74 -16.57 7.64
CA TYR A 291 -4.38 -17.37 6.48
C TYR A 291 -3.07 -18.09 6.79
N ASN A 292 -3.09 -19.42 6.83
CA ASN A 292 -1.89 -20.23 6.95
C ASN A 292 -1.26 -20.42 5.57
N VAL A 293 -0.01 -20.02 5.44
CA VAL A 293 0.70 -19.97 4.17
C VAL A 293 1.16 -21.35 3.70
N ASN A 294 1.34 -22.30 4.63
CA ASN A 294 1.85 -23.64 4.33
C ASN A 294 0.78 -24.56 3.73
N ASP A 295 -0.45 -24.50 4.24
CA ASP A 295 -1.56 -25.35 3.78
C ASP A 295 -2.65 -24.59 3.02
N GLY A 296 -2.55 -23.25 2.96
CA GLY A 296 -3.51 -22.38 2.30
C GLY A 296 -4.84 -22.25 3.05
N HIS A 297 -4.92 -22.68 4.31
CA HIS A 297 -6.15 -22.64 5.08
C HIS A 297 -6.47 -21.22 5.58
N LEU A 298 -7.69 -20.75 5.29
CA LEU A 298 -8.23 -19.50 5.80
C LEU A 298 -9.32 -19.76 6.85
N SER A 299 -9.26 -19.07 7.97
CA SER A 299 -10.29 -19.10 9.01
C SER A 299 -10.50 -17.73 9.66
N GLU A 300 -11.63 -17.54 10.34
CA GLU A 300 -11.80 -16.36 11.20
C GLU A 300 -10.79 -16.42 12.36
N PHE A 301 -10.20 -15.26 12.68
CA PHE A 301 -9.30 -15.15 13.82
C PHE A 301 -10.08 -15.36 15.12
N THR A 302 -9.43 -15.93 16.13
CA THR A 302 -10.08 -16.38 17.38
C THR A 302 -10.90 -15.32 18.07
N THR A 303 -10.51 -14.05 17.91
CA THR A 303 -11.24 -12.90 18.44
C THR A 303 -11.22 -11.77 17.42
N GLN A 304 -12.34 -11.07 17.27
CA GLN A 304 -12.46 -9.91 16.38
C GLN A 304 -11.91 -8.65 17.04
N MET A 305 -11.54 -7.64 16.25
CA MET A 305 -11.07 -6.36 16.79
C MET A 305 -12.14 -5.71 17.69
N ASN A 306 -11.70 -4.97 18.71
CA ASN A 306 -12.62 -4.30 19.64
C ASN A 306 -13.46 -3.21 18.95
N GLN A 307 -12.93 -2.58 17.91
CA GLN A 307 -13.59 -1.54 17.15
C GLN A 307 -13.49 -1.85 15.65
N ALA A 308 -14.52 -1.47 14.91
CA ALA A 308 -14.52 -1.58 13.45
C ALA A 308 -13.63 -0.50 12.85
N ASP A 309 -12.77 -0.86 11.91
CA ASP A 309 -11.84 0.08 11.29
C ASP A 309 -11.45 -0.34 9.87
N TYR A 310 -10.85 0.59 9.15
CA TYR A 310 -10.22 0.38 7.84
C TYR A 310 -8.87 1.10 7.83
N PHE A 311 -8.05 0.83 6.84
CA PHE A 311 -6.63 1.18 6.80
C PHE A 311 -6.32 2.01 5.54
N MET A 312 -7.00 3.15 5.43
CA MET A 312 -6.85 4.14 4.36
C MET A 312 -6.12 5.39 4.90
N ARG A 313 -5.63 6.24 3.99
CA ARG A 313 -4.97 7.54 4.29
C ARG A 313 -3.76 7.40 5.19
N ASN A 314 -2.56 7.46 4.61
CA ASN A 314 -1.27 7.08 5.20
C ASN A 314 -0.99 5.58 5.22
N GLY A 315 -1.92 4.74 4.75
CA GLY A 315 -1.74 3.30 4.66
C GLY A 315 -1.65 2.60 6.03
N PRO A 316 -1.68 1.26 6.03
CA PRO A 316 -1.49 0.47 7.25
C PRO A 316 -0.06 0.58 7.78
N GLN A 317 0.10 0.75 9.09
CA GLN A 317 1.40 0.61 9.78
C GLN A 317 1.27 -0.41 10.91
N VAL A 318 2.30 -1.24 11.07
CA VAL A 318 2.35 -2.35 12.03
C VAL A 318 3.67 -2.32 12.78
N ALA A 319 3.62 -2.60 14.08
CA ALA A 319 4.80 -2.76 14.90
C ALA A 319 4.57 -3.79 15.99
N THR A 320 5.58 -4.63 16.26
CA THR A 320 5.55 -5.58 17.37
C THR A 320 6.51 -5.12 18.47
N LEU A 321 5.94 -4.88 19.65
CA LEU A 321 6.65 -4.49 20.87
C LEU A 321 6.44 -5.59 21.93
N TYR A 322 7.43 -6.46 22.10
CA TYR A 322 7.38 -7.55 23.09
C TYR A 322 6.29 -8.55 22.66
N CYS A 323 5.37 -8.89 23.56
CA CYS A 323 4.23 -9.78 23.28
C CYS A 323 2.97 -8.98 22.86
N GLN A 324 3.17 -7.86 22.16
CA GLN A 324 2.08 -7.01 21.65
C GLN A 324 2.36 -6.56 20.22
N THR A 325 1.36 -6.68 19.36
CA THR A 325 1.39 -6.15 17.99
C THR A 325 0.40 -5.01 17.87
N PHE A 326 0.88 -3.85 17.45
CA PHE A 326 0.11 -2.63 17.26
C PHE A 326 -0.16 -2.41 15.78
N PHE A 327 -1.35 -1.90 15.48
CA PHE A 327 -1.82 -1.61 14.14
C PHE A 327 -2.39 -0.20 14.11
N LEU A 328 -1.82 0.69 13.30
CA LEU A 328 -2.41 2.00 13.05
C LEU A 328 -3.48 1.87 11.97
N GLY A 329 -4.74 1.99 12.38
CA GLY A 329 -5.88 2.11 11.49
C GLY A 329 -6.20 3.57 11.14
N THR A 330 -7.23 3.76 10.33
CA THR A 330 -7.71 5.10 9.99
C THR A 330 -8.29 5.79 11.21
N ASN A 331 -8.97 5.07 12.11
CA ASN A 331 -9.70 5.65 13.24
C ASN A 331 -9.16 5.23 14.60
N PHE A 332 -8.41 4.13 14.71
CA PHE A 332 -7.92 3.64 15.99
C PHE A 332 -6.50 3.09 15.90
N ILE A 333 -5.84 2.97 17.05
CA ILE A 333 -4.67 2.11 17.22
C ILE A 333 -5.13 0.84 17.91
N HIS A 334 -5.10 -0.26 17.17
CA HIS A 334 -5.44 -1.58 17.68
C HIS A 334 -4.19 -2.24 18.25
N CYS A 335 -4.33 -3.00 19.33
CA CYS A 335 -3.25 -3.79 19.90
C CYS A 335 -3.72 -5.23 20.12
N TRP A 336 -3.00 -6.20 19.56
CA TRP A 336 -3.16 -7.61 19.87
C TRP A 336 -2.12 -8.03 20.91
N SER A 337 -2.57 -8.52 22.06
CA SER A 337 -1.67 -9.11 23.06
C SER A 337 -1.59 -10.61 22.85
N GLN A 338 -0.42 -11.12 22.45
CA GLN A 338 -0.21 -12.57 22.31
C GLN A 338 -0.34 -13.31 23.65
N GLU A 339 0.19 -12.72 24.72
CA GLU A 339 0.14 -13.28 26.07
C GLU A 339 -1.29 -13.42 26.58
N LYS A 340 -2.10 -12.37 26.44
CA LYS A 340 -3.49 -12.35 26.93
C LYS A 340 -4.48 -12.93 25.92
N ARG A 341 -4.04 -13.21 24.69
CA ARG A 341 -4.87 -13.65 23.56
C ARG A 341 -6.13 -12.80 23.39
N LYS A 342 -5.97 -11.48 23.45
CA LYS A 342 -7.08 -10.53 23.30
C LYS A 342 -6.65 -9.22 22.65
N TRP A 343 -7.63 -8.56 22.05
CA TRP A 343 -7.50 -7.19 21.56
C TRP A 343 -7.57 -6.19 22.73
N ILE A 344 -6.70 -5.18 22.67
CA ILE A 344 -6.60 -4.07 23.61
C ILE A 344 -6.68 -2.79 22.76
N VAL A 345 -7.39 -1.79 23.26
CA VAL A 345 -7.38 -0.45 22.67
C VAL A 345 -6.17 0.28 23.24
N ALA A 346 -5.18 0.59 22.40
CA ALA A 346 -3.93 1.21 22.84
C ALA A 346 -4.08 2.71 23.14
N SER A 347 -5.09 3.38 22.57
CA SER A 347 -5.40 4.78 22.83
C SER A 347 -6.83 5.10 22.39
N GLU A 348 -7.59 5.78 23.25
CA GLU A 348 -8.92 6.34 22.92
C GLU A 348 -8.83 7.67 22.15
N ALA A 349 -7.63 8.26 22.03
CA ALA A 349 -7.40 9.64 21.61
C ALA A 349 -7.81 9.99 20.16
N TYR A 350 -8.35 9.02 19.41
CA TYR A 350 -8.54 9.13 17.96
C TYR A 350 -10.00 9.21 17.52
N GLN A 351 -10.97 9.13 18.45
CA GLN A 351 -12.41 9.18 18.12
C GLN A 351 -12.87 10.48 17.41
N ASN A 352 -12.07 11.56 17.39
CA ASN A 352 -12.53 12.91 17.04
C ASN A 352 -12.00 13.51 15.70
N LEU A 353 -11.63 12.71 14.70
CA LEU A 353 -11.08 13.26 13.44
C LEU A 353 -11.90 13.00 12.16
N THR A 354 -13.10 12.43 12.27
CA THR A 354 -14.07 12.40 11.16
C THR A 354 -14.93 13.66 11.16
N TYR A 355 -14.66 14.57 10.21
CA TYR A 355 -15.59 15.54 9.61
C TYR A 355 -16.56 16.29 10.56
N THR A 356 -16.14 17.45 11.07
CA THR A 356 -17.06 18.58 11.27
C THR A 356 -17.10 19.41 9.99
N ASN A 357 -17.92 19.00 9.02
CA ASN A 357 -18.56 19.98 8.13
C ASN A 357 -19.78 20.53 8.85
N VAL A 358 -19.55 21.38 9.85
CA VAL A 358 -20.57 22.30 10.35
C VAL A 358 -20.12 23.66 9.84
N LEU A 359 -20.82 24.16 8.82
CA LEU A 359 -20.74 25.57 8.43
C LEU A 359 -20.87 26.41 9.70
N PRO A 360 -20.04 27.45 9.92
CA PRO A 360 -20.16 28.28 11.09
C PRO A 360 -21.54 28.96 11.07
N GLN A 361 -22.43 28.56 11.98
CA GLN A 361 -23.58 29.37 12.34
C GLN A 361 -23.05 30.61 13.05
N THR A 362 -22.90 31.70 12.32
CA THR A 362 -22.77 33.03 12.90
C THR A 362 -24.05 33.33 13.69
N THR A 363 -23.97 33.20 15.01
CA THR A 363 -24.98 33.72 15.92
C THR A 363 -24.69 35.21 16.14
N GLN A 364 -25.41 36.07 15.44
CA GLN A 364 -25.72 37.41 15.95
C GLN A 364 -27.25 37.53 15.97
N GLN A 365 -27.78 37.69 17.18
CA GLN A 365 -29.17 38.06 17.46
C GLN A 365 -29.37 39.52 16.99
N GLN A 366 -30.45 39.92 16.31
CA GLN A 366 -31.81 40.26 16.81
C GLN A 366 -32.62 40.89 15.62
N PRO A 367 -33.92 41.29 15.73
CA PRO A 367 -35.11 40.44 15.57
C PRO A 367 -36.14 40.98 14.51
N ASN A 368 -37.23 40.22 14.34
CA ASN A 368 -38.55 40.60 13.75
C ASN A 368 -38.67 40.85 12.23
N ASN A 369 -39.33 39.95 11.49
CA ASN A 369 -40.79 39.98 11.20
C ASN A 369 -41.18 39.14 9.94
N VAL A 370 -42.25 38.35 10.12
CA VAL A 370 -43.37 38.10 9.18
C VAL A 370 -43.18 37.16 7.95
N HIS A 371 -43.89 36.03 8.06
CA HIS A 371 -44.66 35.24 7.06
C HIS A 371 -44.03 34.37 5.95
N GLN A 372 -44.67 33.18 5.84
CA GLN A 372 -44.93 32.28 4.69
C GLN A 372 -44.03 31.04 4.45
N SER A 373 -44.63 29.89 4.84
CA SER A 373 -44.82 28.57 4.20
C SER A 373 -43.75 27.89 3.31
N PRO A 374 -43.70 26.53 3.32
CA PRO A 374 -42.52 25.77 2.93
C PRO A 374 -42.57 25.27 1.48
N THR A 375 -41.40 25.18 0.84
CA THR A 375 -41.21 24.33 -0.34
C THR A 375 -39.99 23.43 -0.16
N THR A 376 -40.27 22.13 -0.25
CA THR A 376 -39.35 21.00 -0.37
C THR A 376 -38.45 21.11 -1.59
N SER A 377 -37.16 20.80 -1.44
CA SER A 377 -36.39 20.15 -2.51
C SER A 377 -35.22 19.34 -1.93
N ILE A 378 -35.32 18.04 -2.14
CA ILE A 378 -34.27 17.03 -2.05
C ILE A 378 -33.67 16.95 -3.46
N ASN A 379 -32.35 16.96 -3.61
CA ASN A 379 -31.69 16.53 -4.85
C ASN A 379 -30.31 15.94 -4.55
N PHE A 380 -30.15 14.65 -4.89
CA PHE A 380 -28.88 13.96 -5.06
C PHE A 380 -28.95 13.16 -6.37
N TYR A 381 -27.93 13.37 -7.22
CA TYR A 381 -27.52 12.66 -8.45
C TYR A 381 -28.35 12.81 -9.75
N PRO A 382 -27.70 13.09 -10.89
CA PRO A 382 -28.31 12.90 -12.21
C PRO A 382 -28.03 11.48 -12.75
N GLN A 383 -29.10 10.79 -13.16
CA GLN A 383 -29.03 9.69 -14.11
C GLN A 383 -29.08 10.26 -15.54
N GLN A 384 -28.25 9.72 -16.43
CA GLN A 384 -28.35 9.93 -17.87
C GLN A 384 -29.42 8.99 -18.42
N ASP A 385 -30.44 9.56 -19.09
CA ASP A 385 -31.37 8.80 -19.92
C ASP A 385 -31.02 8.94 -21.41
N VAL A 386 -31.12 7.78 -22.06
CA VAL A 386 -31.02 7.53 -23.49
C VAL A 386 -32.27 8.08 -24.18
N VAL A 387 -32.12 8.76 -25.32
CA VAL A 387 -33.25 9.04 -26.22
C VAL A 387 -32.92 8.49 -27.61
N GLU A 388 -33.72 7.52 -28.02
CA GLU A 388 -33.88 7.04 -29.40
C GLU A 388 -34.53 8.14 -30.25
N GLU A 389 -33.93 8.50 -31.38
CA GLU A 389 -34.58 9.25 -32.45
C GLU A 389 -35.17 8.27 -33.47
N LEU A 390 -36.49 8.29 -33.61
CA LEU A 390 -37.20 7.75 -34.77
C LEU A 390 -37.62 8.90 -35.69
N GLN A 391 -37.38 8.66 -36.98
CA GLN A 391 -37.74 9.46 -38.14
C GLN A 391 -39.24 9.76 -38.20
N ASP A 392 -39.64 10.88 -38.81
CA ASP A 392 -40.59 10.80 -39.93
C ASP A 392 -40.63 12.06 -40.80
N GLN A 393 -41.02 11.80 -42.04
CA GLN A 393 -41.11 12.65 -43.21
C GLN A 393 -42.19 13.74 -43.07
N TYR A 394 -41.89 14.97 -43.52
CA TYR A 394 -42.44 15.63 -44.71
C TYR A 394 -41.93 17.08 -44.83
#